data_AF-A0A4U0RM38-F1
#
_entry.id   AF-A0A4U0RM38-F1
#
_cell.length_a   1.000
_cell.length_b   1.000
_cell.length_c   1.000
_cell.angle_alpha   90.00
_cell.angle_beta   90.00
_cell.angle_gamma   90.00
#
_symmetry.space_group_name_H-M   'P 1'
#
loop_
_entity.id
_entity.type
_entity.pdbx_description
1 polymer ?
#
loop_
_entity_poly.entity_id
_entity_poly.type
_entity_poly.pdbx_seq_one_letter_code
_entity_poly.pdbx_strand_id
1 'polypeptide(L)'
;MITDRDITVRCVAEELDPATVQACTLSRALHWIDANSPASEALRIMEREQVKRLPVIDVADDHRLVGMISEANLAKNLSDEQIAEFASTIYADAPLTPAPV
;
A
#
# COMPACT_ATOMS: atom_id res chain seq x y z
N MET A 1 3.03 -2.48 8.47
CA MET A 1 2.62 -3.42 7.40
C MET A 1 3.87 -3.85 6.65
N ILE A 2 3.91 -5.08 6.19
CA ILE A 2 4.98 -5.61 5.34
C ILE A 2 4.34 -6.01 4.02
N THR A 3 5.00 -5.68 2.93
CA THR A 3 4.58 -6.01 1.56
C THR A 3 5.61 -6.91 0.89
N ASP A 4 5.23 -7.52 -0.23
CA ASP A 4 6.15 -8.33 -1.04
C ASP A 4 7.42 -7.55 -1.42
N ARG A 5 7.30 -6.23 -1.67
CA ARG A 5 8.46 -5.35 -1.95
C ARG A 5 9.40 -5.24 -0.75
N ASP A 6 8.89 -5.17 0.47
CA ASP A 6 9.74 -5.09 1.67
C ASP A 6 10.52 -6.39 1.83
N ILE A 7 9.89 -7.53 1.55
CA ILE A 7 10.58 -8.83 1.57
C ILE A 7 11.66 -8.89 0.49
N THR A 8 11.33 -8.54 -0.76
CA THR A 8 12.30 -8.65 -1.87
C THR A 8 13.45 -7.66 -1.75
N VAL A 9 13.16 -6.39 -1.44
CA VAL A 9 14.15 -5.32 -1.45
C VAL A 9 14.91 -5.20 -0.12
N ARG A 10 14.27 -5.50 1.03
CA ARG A 10 14.86 -5.22 2.35
C ARG A 10 15.23 -6.46 3.15
N CYS A 11 14.79 -7.65 2.74
CA CYS A 11 15.21 -8.91 3.33
C CYS A 11 16.10 -9.69 2.38
N VAL A 12 15.57 -10.11 1.23
CA VAL A 12 16.27 -10.99 0.29
C VAL A 12 17.47 -10.29 -0.36
N ALA A 13 17.27 -9.07 -0.90
CA ALA A 13 18.36 -8.33 -1.54
C ALA A 13 19.47 -7.90 -0.57
N GLU A 14 19.15 -7.79 0.73
CA GLU A 14 20.09 -7.45 1.80
C GLU A 14 20.73 -8.70 2.46
N GLU A 15 20.53 -9.89 1.86
CA GLU A 15 21.05 -11.17 2.34
C GLU A 15 20.65 -11.53 3.79
N LEU A 16 19.53 -10.98 4.27
CA LEU A 16 18.96 -11.35 5.57
C LEU A 16 18.21 -12.68 5.45
N ASP A 17 18.36 -13.53 6.47
CA ASP A 17 17.63 -14.79 6.57
C ASP A 17 16.16 -14.55 6.96
N PRO A 18 15.18 -14.84 6.07
CA PRO A 18 13.76 -14.64 6.34
C PRO A 18 13.25 -15.48 7.51
N ALA A 19 13.93 -16.57 7.88
CA ALA A 19 13.55 -17.43 8.99
C ALA A 19 13.86 -16.83 10.36
N THR A 20 14.77 -15.86 10.44
CA THR A 20 15.27 -15.30 11.69
C THR A 20 15.10 -13.79 11.81
N VAL A 21 14.96 -13.07 10.69
CA VAL A 21 14.74 -11.62 10.70
C VAL A 21 13.42 -11.27 11.39
N GLN A 22 13.45 -10.22 12.23
CA GLN A 22 12.22 -9.70 12.81
C GLN A 22 11.46 -8.86 11.79
N ALA A 23 10.21 -9.24 11.51
CA ALA A 23 9.34 -8.55 10.56
C ALA A 23 9.25 -7.02 10.79
N CYS A 24 9.27 -6.57 12.05
CA CYS A 24 9.20 -5.14 12.38
C CYS A 24 10.35 -4.31 11.79
N THR A 25 11.54 -4.89 11.59
CA THR A 25 12.69 -4.19 11.01
C THR A 25 12.51 -3.93 9.51
N LEU A 26 11.68 -4.75 8.85
CA LEU A 26 11.32 -4.61 7.45
C LEU A 26 10.18 -3.62 7.22
N SER A 27 9.41 -3.30 8.26
CA SER A 27 8.25 -2.43 8.15
C SER A 27 8.61 -0.94 8.01
N ARG A 28 7.68 -0.17 7.44
CA ARG A 28 7.77 1.29 7.25
C ARG A 28 6.64 1.98 8.03
N ALA A 29 6.54 3.30 7.92
CA ALA A 29 5.40 4.07 8.43
C ALA A 29 4.08 3.43 7.98
N LEU A 30 3.19 3.19 8.95
CA LEU A 30 1.89 2.57 8.71
C LEU A 30 0.87 3.66 8.41
N HIS A 31 0.42 3.72 7.17
CA HIS A 31 -0.76 4.48 6.79
C HIS A 31 -1.97 3.55 6.80
N TRP A 32 -3.09 4.04 7.34
CA TRP A 32 -4.35 3.32 7.49
C TRP A 32 -5.51 4.29 7.30
N ILE A 33 -6.72 3.77 7.17
CA ILE A 33 -7.94 4.57 7.06
C ILE A 33 -9.00 4.08 8.05
N ASP A 34 -9.80 4.99 8.59
CA ASP A 34 -10.95 4.66 9.43
C ASP A 34 -12.04 3.95 8.60
N ALA A 35 -12.66 2.90 9.16
CA ALA A 35 -13.79 2.19 8.56
C ALA A 35 -14.97 3.10 8.16
N ASN A 36 -15.14 4.24 8.83
CA ASN A 36 -16.19 5.22 8.58
C ASN A 36 -15.77 6.36 7.63
N SER A 37 -14.51 6.37 7.18
CA SER A 37 -14.03 7.40 6.26
C SER A 37 -14.51 7.16 4.83
N PRO A 38 -14.74 8.23 4.04
CA PRO A 38 -15.15 8.08 2.65
C PRO A 38 -14.02 7.48 1.81
N ALA A 39 -14.39 6.74 0.76
CA ALA A 39 -13.45 6.12 -0.18
C ALA A 39 -12.48 7.14 -0.83
N SER A 40 -12.90 8.39 -1.02
CA SER A 40 -12.06 9.47 -1.55
C SER A 40 -10.89 9.82 -0.64
N GLU A 41 -11.01 9.64 0.67
CA GLU A 41 -9.89 9.85 1.60
C GLU A 41 -8.86 8.73 1.47
N ALA A 42 -9.29 7.49 1.21
CA ALA A 42 -8.38 6.38 0.91
C ALA A 42 -7.53 6.70 -0.32
N LEU A 43 -8.16 7.18 -1.39
CA LEU A 43 -7.47 7.58 -2.62
C LEU A 43 -6.42 8.66 -2.35
N ARG A 44 -6.78 9.72 -1.61
CA ARG A 44 -5.85 10.78 -1.25
C ARG A 44 -4.65 10.30 -0.46
N ILE A 45 -4.85 9.40 0.51
CA ILE A 45 -3.75 8.82 1.29
C ILE A 45 -2.88 7.94 0.38
N MET A 46 -3.49 7.12 -0.47
CA MET A 46 -2.77 6.25 -1.42
C MET A 46 -1.90 7.07 -2.38
N GLU A 47 -2.43 8.14 -2.95
CA GLU A 47 -1.69 9.07 -3.83
C GLU A 47 -0.58 9.80 -3.09
N ARG A 48 -0.88 10.41 -1.93
CA ARG A 48 0.10 11.22 -1.18
C ARG A 48 1.27 10.39 -0.67
N GLU A 49 0.98 9.19 -0.15
CA GLU A 49 1.99 8.32 0.46
C GLU A 49 2.57 7.29 -0.53
N GLN A 50 2.08 7.30 -1.78
CA GLN A 50 2.49 6.37 -2.85
C GLN A 50 2.34 4.89 -2.42
N VAL A 51 1.21 4.57 -1.78
CA VAL A 51 0.86 3.21 -1.33
C VAL A 51 -0.40 2.73 -2.04
N LYS A 52 -0.44 1.44 -2.38
CA LYS A 52 -1.55 0.84 -3.14
C LYS A 52 -2.61 0.18 -2.28
N ARG A 53 -2.34 0.05 -0.98
CA ARG A 53 -3.15 -0.69 -0.01
C ARG A 53 -3.11 0.03 1.33
N LEU A 54 -4.26 0.09 1.99
CA LEU A 54 -4.43 0.64 3.33
C LEU A 54 -5.14 -0.39 4.21
N PRO A 55 -4.65 -0.66 5.43
CA PRO A 55 -5.45 -1.26 6.48
C PRO A 55 -6.64 -0.38 6.81
N VAL A 56 -7.80 -1.02 7.02
CA VAL A 56 -9.02 -0.36 7.46
C VAL A 56 -9.19 -0.64 8.96
N ILE A 57 -9.20 0.41 9.76
CA ILE A 57 -9.27 0.36 11.22
C ILE A 57 -10.61 0.93 11.66
N ASP A 58 -11.36 0.21 12.47
CA ASP A 58 -12.52 0.76 13.17
C ASP A 58 -12.03 1.49 14.42
N VAL A 59 -11.99 2.82 14.36
CA VAL A 59 -11.53 3.65 15.48
C VAL A 59 -12.57 3.68 16.59
N ALA A 60 -13.85 3.51 16.27
CA ALA A 60 -14.93 3.47 17.26
C ALA A 60 -14.97 2.14 18.02
N ASP A 61 -14.49 1.05 17.41
CA ASP A 61 -14.32 -0.29 18.03
C ASP A 61 -12.86 -0.54 18.44
N ASP A 62 -12.35 0.24 19.40
CA ASP A 62 -11.03 0.03 20.04
C ASP A 62 -9.85 -0.12 19.06
N HIS A 63 -9.84 0.66 17.98
CA HIS A 63 -8.81 0.62 16.92
C HIS A 63 -8.65 -0.79 16.31
N ARG A 64 -9.75 -1.52 16.18
CA ARG A 64 -9.74 -2.86 15.61
C ARG A 64 -9.42 -2.82 14.12
N LEU A 65 -8.46 -3.65 13.69
CA LEU A 65 -8.23 -3.92 12.27
C LEU A 65 -9.42 -4.73 11.72
N VAL A 66 -10.21 -4.13 10.83
CA VAL A 66 -11.40 -4.76 10.26
C VAL A 66 -11.20 -5.22 8.81
N GLY A 67 -10.15 -4.77 8.13
CA GLY A 67 -9.85 -5.24 6.79
C GLY A 67 -8.70 -4.52 6.11
N MET A 68 -8.64 -4.71 4.80
CA MET A 68 -7.67 -4.09 3.90
C MET A 68 -8.43 -3.58 2.67
N ILE A 69 -8.10 -2.38 2.22
CA ILE A 69 -8.57 -1.82 0.97
C ILE A 69 -7.40 -1.59 0.02
N SER A 70 -7.58 -1.91 -1.24
CA SER A 70 -6.62 -1.64 -2.31
C SER A 70 -7.22 -0.68 -3.33
N GLU A 71 -6.35 -0.04 -4.10
CA GLU A 71 -6.76 0.71 -5.29
C GLU A 71 -7.68 -0.08 -6.22
N ALA A 72 -7.41 -1.39 -6.40
CA ALA A 72 -8.21 -2.25 -7.26
C ALA A 72 -9.62 -2.48 -6.69
N ASN A 73 -9.81 -2.33 -5.38
CA ASN A 73 -11.15 -2.33 -4.78
C ASN A 73 -11.88 -1.01 -5.05
N LEU A 74 -11.15 0.11 -5.03
CA LEU A 74 -11.70 1.44 -5.26
C LEU A 74 -12.08 1.65 -6.73
N ALA A 75 -11.23 1.18 -7.65
CA ALA A 75 -11.44 1.23 -9.10
C ALA A 75 -12.77 0.59 -9.54
N LYS A 76 -13.29 -0.40 -8.81
CA LYS A 76 -14.58 -1.04 -9.13
C LYS A 76 -15.79 -0.10 -9.02
N ASN A 77 -15.63 1.04 -8.34
CA ASN A 77 -16.68 2.04 -8.15
C ASN A 77 -16.35 3.38 -8.84
N LEU A 78 -15.31 3.40 -9.69
CA LEU A 78 -14.86 4.57 -10.43
C LEU A 78 -15.12 4.39 -11.93
N SER A 79 -15.25 5.49 -12.67
CA SER A 79 -15.27 5.44 -14.14
C SER A 79 -13.88 5.14 -14.70
N ASP A 80 -13.81 4.65 -15.95
CA ASP A 80 -12.54 4.35 -16.63
C ASP A 80 -11.58 5.56 -16.66
N GLU A 81 -12.12 6.77 -16.77
CA GLU A 81 -11.33 8.01 -16.77
C GLU A 81 -10.74 8.33 -15.39
N GLN A 82 -11.52 8.11 -14.33
CA GLN A 82 -11.04 8.23 -12.94
C GLN A 82 -10.00 7.15 -12.60
N ILE A 83 -10.14 5.95 -13.16
CA ILE A 83 -9.15 4.86 -13.00
C ILE A 83 -7.84 5.22 -13.70
N ALA A 84 -7.89 5.78 -14.92
CA ALA A 84 -6.70 6.16 -15.68
C ALA A 84 -5.91 7.29 -15.00
N GLU A 85 -6.61 8.33 -14.52
CA GLU A 85 -6.00 9.42 -13.74
C GLU A 85 -5.32 8.86 -12.49
N PHE A 86 -6.05 8.07 -11.71
CA PHE A 86 -5.54 7.47 -10.48
C PHE A 86 -4.33 6.56 -10.71
N ALA A 87 -4.39 5.68 -11.71
CA ALA A 87 -3.27 4.81 -12.05
C ALA A 87 -2.05 5.63 -12.46
N SER A 88 -2.22 6.73 -13.19
CA SER A 88 -1.10 7.61 -13.53
C SER A 88 -0.44 8.22 -12.29
N THR A 89 -1.21 8.62 -11.27
CA THR A 89 -0.69 9.27 -10.05
C THR A 89 0.03 8.29 -9.12
N ILE A 90 -0.45 7.04 -9.02
CA ILE A 90 0.16 6.03 -8.14
C ILE A 90 1.34 5.30 -8.81
N TYR A 91 1.35 5.22 -10.14
CA TYR A 91 2.36 4.47 -10.90
C TYR A 91 3.39 5.36 -11.60
N ALA A 92 3.24 6.69 -11.61
CA ALA A 92 4.14 7.62 -12.29
C ALA A 92 5.61 7.55 -11.84
N ASP A 93 5.92 6.95 -10.69
CA ASP A 93 7.28 6.93 -10.14
C ASP A 93 7.89 5.52 -9.97
N ALA A 94 7.45 4.55 -10.78
CA ALA A 94 8.24 3.33 -10.95
C ALA A 94 9.35 3.60 -11.99
N PRO A 95 10.63 3.76 -11.61
CA PRO A 95 11.69 3.80 -12.61
C PRO A 95 11.68 2.46 -13.35
N LEU A 96 11.35 2.51 -14.64
CA LEU A 96 11.68 1.47 -15.61
C LEU A 96 13.21 1.49 -15.79
N THR A 97 13.96 0.94 -14.84
CA THR A 97 15.35 0.59 -15.10
C THR A 97 15.32 -0.82 -15.70
N PRO A 98 15.61 -1.00 -17.00
CA PRO A 98 15.80 -2.33 -17.54
C PRO A 98 17.00 -2.97 -16.84
N ALA A 99 16.83 -4.22 -16.38
CA ALA A 99 17.95 -5.00 -15.86
C ALA A 99 19.06 -5.08 -16.92
N PRO A 100 20.34 -4.90 -16.56
CA PRO A 100 21.43 -5.11 -17.51
C PRO A 100 21.44 -6.59 -17.95
N VAL A 101 21.50 -6.79 -19.27
CA VAL A 101 21.67 -8.10 -19.92
C VAL A 101 23.04 -8.68 -19.57
#